data_AF-A0A961VWS2-F1
#
_entry.id   AF-A0A961VWS2-F1
#
_cell.length_a   1.000
_cell.length_b   1.000
_cell.length_c   1.000
_cell.angle_alpha   90.00
_cell.angle_beta   90.00
_cell.angle_gamma   90.00
#
_symmetry.space_group_name_H-M   'P 1'
#
loop_
_entity.id
_entity.type
_entity.pdbx_description
1 polymer ?
#
loop_
_entity_poly.entity_id
_entity_poly.type
_entity_poly.pdbx_seq_one_letter_code
_entity_poly.pdbx_strand_id
1 'polypeptide(L)'
;MSAMTRHQRIEKNATLLLGLSLAVVAIGGIVEIVPLFYHQNVIEQVEGMRPYTPLELAGRNIYIREGCYLCHSQMIRPMRDEVERYGHYSLAAESMYDHPFQWGSKRTGPDLARVGGRYSDEWHVQHLTDPRSLVPTSIMPPYGHLSRTLLDAETIAGDLTANAITGVPYSEDMIANAHADLMAQADPDADSAGLIERYGDKVKIGLFDGDATGITEMDALVAYLQMLGTLVDFAAYEPLSEENRR
;
A
#
# COMPACT_ATOMS: atom_id res chain seq x y z
N MET A 1 2.65 -12.86 -55.14
CA MET A 1 2.18 -11.49 -54.81
C MET A 1 3.27 -10.74 -54.05
N SER A 2 3.67 -9.57 -54.55
CA SER A 2 4.69 -8.71 -53.93
C SER A 2 4.23 -8.22 -52.55
N ALA A 3 5.16 -7.93 -51.64
CA ALA A 3 4.87 -7.35 -50.33
C ALA A 3 4.06 -6.04 -50.46
N MET A 4 4.39 -5.22 -51.46
CA MET A 4 3.69 -3.97 -51.78
C MET A 4 2.20 -4.20 -52.10
N THR A 5 1.89 -5.25 -52.86
CA THR A 5 0.50 -5.59 -53.23
C THR A 5 -0.33 -6.14 -52.06
N ARG A 6 0.32 -6.71 -51.03
CA ARG A 6 -0.35 -7.14 -49.80
C ARG A 6 -0.61 -5.97 -48.86
N HIS A 7 0.36 -5.06 -48.75
CA HIS A 7 0.22 -3.85 -47.95
C HIS A 7 -0.94 -2.97 -48.44
N GLN A 8 -1.03 -2.75 -49.75
CA GLN A 8 -2.12 -1.98 -50.35
C GLN A 8 -3.52 -2.56 -50.08
N ARG A 9 -3.65 -3.88 -49.85
CA ARG A 9 -4.93 -4.51 -49.45
C ARG A 9 -5.31 -4.20 -48.01
N ILE A 10 -4.31 -4.08 -47.13
CA ILE A 10 -4.49 -3.71 -45.72
C ILE A 10 -4.91 -2.24 -45.63
N GLU A 11 -4.22 -1.34 -46.33
CA GLU A 11 -4.54 0.10 -46.32
C GLU A 11 -5.96 0.42 -46.83
N LYS A 12 -6.45 -0.33 -47.82
CA LYS A 12 -7.77 -0.10 -48.42
C LYS A 12 -8.93 -0.75 -47.65
N ASN A 13 -8.65 -1.59 -46.67
CA ASN A 13 -9.67 -2.29 -45.90
C ASN A 13 -9.58 -1.90 -44.42
N ALA A 14 -10.49 -1.02 -43.98
CA ALA A 14 -10.52 -0.51 -42.62
C ALA A 14 -10.63 -1.62 -41.56
N THR A 15 -11.44 -2.66 -41.81
CA THR A 15 -11.58 -3.80 -40.88
C THR A 15 -10.28 -4.58 -40.74
N LEU A 16 -9.58 -4.82 -41.85
CA LEU A 16 -8.30 -5.52 -41.85
C LEU A 16 -7.21 -4.69 -41.15
N LEU A 17 -7.16 -3.39 -41.41
CA LEU A 17 -6.22 -2.49 -40.75
C LEU A 17 -6.45 -2.42 -39.24
N LEU A 18 -7.71 -2.24 -38.80
CA LEU A 18 -8.04 -2.17 -37.37
C LEU A 18 -7.77 -3.50 -36.66
N GLY A 19 -8.12 -4.63 -37.28
CA GLY A 19 -7.87 -5.96 -36.71
C GLY A 19 -6.37 -6.26 -36.55
N LEU A 20 -5.56 -5.94 -37.56
CA LEU A 20 -4.11 -6.13 -37.48
C LEU A 20 -3.45 -5.19 -36.47
N SER A 21 -3.88 -3.92 -36.40
CA SER A 21 -3.37 -2.97 -35.41
C SER A 21 -3.70 -3.42 -33.98
N LEU A 22 -4.93 -3.88 -33.73
CA LEU A 22 -5.32 -4.44 -32.44
C LEU A 22 -4.45 -5.65 -32.08
N ALA A 23 -4.23 -6.57 -33.02
CA ALA A 23 -3.38 -7.74 -32.79
C ALA A 23 -1.94 -7.34 -32.43
N VAL A 24 -1.36 -6.36 -33.13
CA VAL A 24 0.01 -5.89 -32.85
C VAL A 24 0.10 -5.22 -31.47
N VAL A 25 -0.84 -4.36 -31.10
CA VAL A 25 -0.85 -3.70 -29.78
C VAL A 25 -1.09 -4.71 -28.65
N ALA A 26 -1.95 -5.71 -28.87
CA ALA A 26 -2.25 -6.72 -27.85
C ALA A 26 -1.05 -7.60 -27.49
N ILE A 27 -0.10 -7.83 -28.41
CA ILE A 27 1.08 -8.68 -28.15
C ILE A 27 1.89 -8.15 -26.97
N GLY A 28 2.12 -6.83 -26.88
CA GLY A 28 2.88 -6.23 -25.77
C GLY A 28 2.22 -6.51 -24.43
N GLY A 29 0.93 -6.21 -24.31
CA GLY A 29 0.16 -6.47 -23.09
C GLY A 29 0.12 -7.95 -22.71
N ILE A 30 -0.03 -8.86 -23.70
CA ILE A 30 -0.04 -10.31 -23.44
C ILE A 30 1.33 -10.76 -22.91
N VAL A 31 2.43 -10.32 -23.51
CA VAL A 31 3.78 -10.78 -23.14
C VAL A 31 4.22 -10.21 -21.78
N GLU A 32 3.83 -8.98 -21.44
CA GLU A 32 4.26 -8.33 -20.20
C GLU A 32 3.33 -8.64 -19.01
N ILE A 33 2.00 -8.67 -19.20
CA ILE A 33 1.04 -8.76 -18.09
C ILE A 33 0.67 -10.23 -17.79
N VAL A 34 0.37 -11.02 -18.82
CA VAL A 34 -0.19 -12.37 -18.62
C VAL A 34 0.76 -13.29 -17.84
N PRO A 35 2.08 -13.35 -18.12
CA PRO A 35 2.98 -14.21 -17.37
C PRO A 35 3.04 -13.91 -15.87
N LEU A 36 2.83 -12.64 -15.47
CA LEU A 36 2.86 -12.22 -14.07
C LEU A 36 1.74 -12.86 -13.23
N PHE A 37 0.61 -13.23 -13.83
CA PHE A 37 -0.46 -13.95 -13.14
C PHE A 37 -0.13 -15.42 -12.83
N TYR A 38 0.79 -16.03 -13.60
CA TYR A 38 1.10 -17.46 -13.49
C TYR A 38 2.42 -17.75 -12.79
N HIS A 39 3.37 -16.80 -12.80
CA HIS A 39 4.69 -17.01 -12.22
C HIS A 39 4.69 -16.67 -10.73
N GLN A 40 4.50 -17.69 -9.89
CA GLN A 40 4.63 -17.56 -8.43
C GLN A 40 6.02 -17.07 -7.98
N ASN A 41 7.05 -17.27 -8.80
CA ASN A 41 8.41 -16.80 -8.54
C ASN A 41 8.56 -15.26 -8.56
N VAL A 42 7.53 -14.52 -9.01
CA VAL A 42 7.54 -13.04 -8.98
C VAL A 42 7.21 -12.51 -7.59
N ILE A 43 6.59 -13.32 -6.73
CA ILE A 43 6.27 -12.96 -5.36
C ILE A 43 7.21 -13.74 -4.44
N GLU A 44 8.09 -13.04 -3.74
CA GLU A 44 8.96 -13.65 -2.76
C GLU A 44 8.14 -14.33 -1.65
N GLN A 45 8.58 -15.51 -1.20
CA GLN A 45 8.00 -16.13 -0.02
C GLN A 45 8.48 -15.35 1.20
N VAL A 46 7.58 -14.63 1.85
CA VAL A 46 7.87 -13.88 3.08
C VAL A 46 6.99 -14.40 4.20
N GLU A 47 7.60 -14.58 5.37
CA GLU A 47 6.87 -14.94 6.58
C GLU A 47 6.32 -13.66 7.25
N GLY A 48 5.11 -13.75 7.80
CA GLY A 48 4.53 -12.68 8.61
C GLY A 48 3.73 -11.61 7.86
N MET A 49 3.58 -11.71 6.53
CA MET A 49 2.64 -10.85 5.79
C MET A 49 1.20 -11.16 6.16
N ARG A 50 0.43 -10.12 6.45
CA ARG A 50 -0.99 -10.17 6.80
C ARG A 50 -1.76 -9.11 6.02
N PRO A 51 -3.09 -9.26 5.84
CA PRO A 51 -3.91 -8.17 5.35
C PRO A 51 -3.91 -6.99 6.34
N TYR A 52 -4.25 -5.81 5.82
CA TYR A 52 -4.43 -4.62 6.65
C TYR A 52 -5.53 -4.85 7.69
N THR A 53 -5.34 -4.32 8.89
CA THR A 53 -6.45 -4.17 9.83
C THR A 53 -7.47 -3.17 9.27
N PRO A 54 -8.71 -3.17 9.77
CA PRO A 54 -9.73 -2.22 9.33
C PRO A 54 -9.29 -0.75 9.46
N LEU A 55 -8.63 -0.37 10.57
CA LEU A 55 -8.15 1.00 10.76
C LEU A 55 -7.00 1.35 9.80
N GLU A 56 -6.04 0.43 9.61
CA GLU A 56 -4.96 0.61 8.63
C GLU A 56 -5.51 0.73 7.18
N LEU A 57 -6.54 -0.05 6.84
CA LEU A 57 -7.17 0.03 5.51
C LEU A 57 -7.89 1.36 5.31
N ALA A 58 -8.62 1.85 6.32
CA ALA A 58 -9.22 3.18 6.28
C ALA A 58 -8.15 4.28 6.12
N GLY A 59 -7.04 4.16 6.86
CA GLY A 59 -5.89 5.06 6.76
C GLY A 59 -5.24 5.07 5.39
N ARG A 60 -5.12 3.90 4.77
CA ARG A 60 -4.66 3.75 3.39
C ARG A 60 -5.60 4.42 2.39
N ASN A 61 -6.91 4.28 2.58
CA ASN A 61 -7.91 4.96 1.74
C ASN A 61 -7.80 6.49 1.87
N ILE A 62 -7.52 6.99 3.08
CA ILE A 62 -7.24 8.42 3.32
C ILE A 62 -5.93 8.84 2.65
N TYR A 63 -4.85 8.05 2.76
CA TYR A 63 -3.57 8.30 2.09
C TYR A 63 -3.75 8.46 0.56
N ILE A 64 -4.61 7.63 -0.04
CA ILE A 64 -4.97 7.72 -1.45
C ILE A 64 -5.81 8.97 -1.72
N ARG A 65 -6.85 9.23 -0.92
CA ARG A 65 -7.73 10.40 -1.06
C ARG A 65 -6.97 11.73 -1.01
N GLU A 66 -6.02 11.84 -0.08
CA GLU A 66 -5.20 13.04 0.12
C GLU A 66 -4.07 13.19 -0.91
N GLY A 67 -3.89 12.20 -1.80
CA GLY A 67 -2.92 12.24 -2.88
C GLY A 67 -1.47 12.15 -2.40
N CYS A 68 -1.21 11.55 -1.24
CA CYS A 68 0.14 11.47 -0.67
C CYS A 68 1.14 10.77 -1.62
N TYR A 69 0.65 9.81 -2.42
CA TYR A 69 1.41 9.11 -3.47
C TYR A 69 1.97 10.02 -4.57
N LEU A 70 1.48 11.26 -4.72
CA LEU A 70 2.02 12.23 -5.68
C LEU A 70 3.40 12.78 -5.25
N CYS A 71 3.69 12.70 -3.96
CA CYS A 71 4.92 13.22 -3.35
C CYS A 71 5.79 12.12 -2.75
N HIS A 72 5.19 11.04 -2.26
CA HIS A 72 5.86 9.97 -1.54
C HIS A 72 5.74 8.64 -2.29
N SER A 73 6.87 7.95 -2.40
CA SER A 73 6.88 6.57 -2.90
C SER A 73 6.83 5.57 -1.76
N GLN A 74 6.32 4.38 -2.06
CA GLN A 74 6.44 3.21 -1.20
C GLN A 74 7.12 2.07 -1.98
N MET A 75 8.34 2.31 -2.45
CA MET A 75 9.14 1.32 -3.16
C MET A 75 10.63 1.70 -3.07
N ILE A 76 11.36 1.00 -2.21
CA ILE A 76 12.79 1.19 -2.02
C ILE A 76 13.53 0.34 -3.05
N ARG A 77 14.41 0.97 -3.83
CA ARG A 77 15.18 0.29 -4.87
C ARG A 77 16.38 -0.46 -4.28
N PRO A 78 16.86 -1.55 -4.91
CA PRO A 78 18.02 -2.33 -4.44
C PRO A 78 19.35 -1.62 -4.74
N MET A 79 19.49 -0.37 -4.28
CA MET A 79 20.70 0.43 -4.37
C MET A 79 21.20 0.71 -2.96
N ARG A 80 22.52 0.64 -2.74
CA ARG A 80 23.13 0.84 -1.42
C ARG A 80 22.72 2.17 -0.76
N ASP A 81 22.73 3.29 -1.50
CA ASP A 81 22.32 4.61 -0.97
C ASP A 81 20.83 4.63 -0.56
N GLU A 82 19.96 3.88 -1.24
CA GLU A 82 18.56 3.76 -0.82
C GLU A 82 18.42 2.89 0.41
N VAL A 83 19.19 1.81 0.50
CA VAL A 83 19.15 0.91 1.66
C VAL A 83 19.68 1.61 2.91
N GLU A 84 20.77 2.35 2.81
CA GLU A 84 21.32 3.13 3.92
C GLU A 84 20.32 4.22 4.40
N ARG A 85 19.53 4.79 3.49
CA ARG A 85 18.57 5.85 3.81
C ARG A 85 17.23 5.32 4.33
N TYR A 86 16.67 4.33 3.67
CA TYR A 86 15.29 3.87 3.85
C TYR A 86 15.18 2.46 4.43
N GLY A 87 16.27 1.71 4.55
CA GLY A 87 16.25 0.32 5.03
C GLY A 87 16.14 -0.69 3.89
N HIS A 88 15.85 -1.95 4.22
CA HIS A 88 15.82 -3.04 3.22
C HIS A 88 14.96 -2.68 2.00
N TYR A 89 15.46 -3.01 0.81
CA TYR A 89 14.75 -2.77 -0.44
C TYR A 89 13.37 -3.45 -0.44
N SER A 90 12.42 -2.90 -1.18
CA SER A 90 11.06 -3.44 -1.21
C SER A 90 11.01 -4.77 -1.94
N LEU A 91 10.30 -5.74 -1.35
CA LEU A 91 9.97 -7.02 -1.97
C LEU A 91 8.58 -6.94 -2.60
N ALA A 92 8.33 -7.71 -3.66
CA ALA A 92 7.02 -7.71 -4.33
C ALA A 92 5.91 -8.22 -3.39
N ALA A 93 6.26 -9.16 -2.50
CA ALA A 93 5.34 -9.72 -1.52
C ALA A 93 4.72 -8.69 -0.55
N GLU A 94 5.40 -7.57 -0.32
CA GLU A 94 4.90 -6.54 0.59
C GLU A 94 3.70 -5.78 0.04
N SER A 95 3.59 -5.70 -1.28
CA SER A 95 2.49 -5.05 -1.98
C SER A 95 1.45 -6.04 -2.52
N MET A 96 1.50 -7.32 -2.11
CA MET A 96 0.59 -8.34 -2.63
C MET A 96 -0.89 -8.07 -2.30
N TYR A 97 -1.16 -7.36 -1.20
CA TYR A 97 -2.52 -6.97 -0.78
C TYR A 97 -2.86 -5.52 -1.14
N ASP A 98 -2.00 -4.83 -1.90
CA ASP A 98 -2.24 -3.46 -2.28
C ASP A 98 -3.14 -3.33 -3.50
N HIS A 99 -4.40 -3.00 -3.25
CA HIS A 99 -5.36 -2.67 -4.30
C HIS A 99 -5.78 -1.19 -4.17
N PRO A 100 -5.29 -0.27 -5.03
CA PRO A 100 -4.20 -0.42 -6.00
C PRO A 100 -2.81 -0.24 -5.35
N PHE A 101 -1.74 -0.74 -5.98
CA PHE A 101 -0.35 -0.58 -5.51
C PHE A 101 0.02 0.89 -5.19
N GLN A 102 0.83 1.12 -4.15
CA GLN A 102 1.25 2.46 -3.70
C GLN A 102 2.71 2.80 -4.05
N TRP A 103 3.30 2.07 -5.00
CA TRP A 103 4.62 2.40 -5.51
C TRP A 103 4.58 3.79 -6.16
N GLY A 104 5.47 4.67 -5.71
CA GLY A 104 5.48 6.05 -6.20
C GLY A 104 6.22 6.17 -7.52
N SER A 105 5.81 7.14 -8.34
CA SER A 105 6.51 7.54 -9.55
C SER A 105 7.38 8.80 -9.36
N LYS A 106 7.29 9.44 -8.19
CA LYS A 106 7.98 10.68 -7.84
C LYS A 106 8.32 10.70 -6.35
N ARG A 107 9.42 11.37 -6.00
CA ARG A 107 9.85 11.65 -4.62
C ARG A 107 10.07 13.15 -4.44
N THR A 108 9.00 13.85 -4.10
CA THR A 108 9.06 15.23 -3.59
C THR A 108 9.31 15.21 -2.08
N GLY A 109 8.69 14.27 -1.37
CA GLY A 109 9.07 13.86 -0.02
C GLY A 109 9.86 12.53 -0.03
N PRO A 110 10.34 12.08 1.15
CA PRO A 110 11.06 10.82 1.28
C PRO A 110 10.17 9.59 0.96
N ASP A 111 10.81 8.44 0.68
CA ASP A 111 10.10 7.15 0.59
C ASP A 111 9.53 6.74 1.96
N LEU A 112 8.33 6.15 1.96
CA LEU A 112 7.58 5.77 3.16
C LEU A 112 7.48 4.26 3.39
N ALA A 113 8.04 3.41 2.52
CA ALA A 113 7.87 1.95 2.59
C ALA A 113 8.36 1.32 3.91
N ARG A 114 9.15 2.05 4.70
CA ARG A 114 9.75 1.59 5.97
C ARG A 114 9.59 2.62 7.08
N VAL A 115 8.54 3.43 7.03
CA VAL A 115 8.34 4.50 8.04
C VAL A 115 7.81 3.96 9.36
N GLY A 116 7.22 2.76 9.38
CA GLY A 116 6.70 2.13 10.58
C GLY A 116 7.75 2.04 11.70
N GLY A 117 7.41 2.60 12.86
CA GLY A 117 8.30 2.64 14.03
C GLY A 117 9.50 3.60 13.94
N ARG A 118 9.71 4.32 12.82
CA ARG A 118 10.79 5.32 12.73
C ARG A 118 10.49 6.60 13.50
N TYR A 119 9.23 6.98 13.55
CA TYR A 119 8.74 8.17 14.25
C TYR A 119 7.61 7.77 15.20
N SER A 120 7.42 8.55 16.28
CA SER A 120 6.29 8.36 17.18
C SER A 120 4.98 8.82 16.54
N ASP A 121 3.86 8.34 17.07
CA ASP A 121 2.53 8.75 16.61
C ASP A 121 2.34 10.26 16.78
N GLU A 122 2.73 10.81 17.94
CA GLU A 122 2.81 12.25 18.20
C GLU A 122 3.59 13.02 17.12
N TRP A 123 4.73 12.49 16.67
CA TRP A 123 5.52 13.13 15.62
C TRP A 123 4.76 13.13 14.30
N HIS A 124 4.09 12.02 13.95
CA HIS A 124 3.26 11.95 12.75
C HIS A 124 2.11 12.96 12.81
N VAL A 125 1.42 13.07 13.93
CA VAL A 125 0.30 14.01 14.12
C VAL A 125 0.78 15.46 13.98
N GLN A 126 1.85 15.83 14.67
CA GLN A 126 2.43 17.17 14.57
C GLN A 126 2.94 17.46 13.15
N HIS A 127 3.63 16.50 12.53
CA HIS A 127 4.15 16.64 11.17
C HIS A 127 3.04 16.69 10.12
N LEU A 128 1.92 16.00 10.30
CA LEU A 128 0.79 16.07 9.37
C LEU A 128 0.00 17.36 9.59
N THR A 129 -0.15 17.80 10.84
CA THR A 129 -0.86 19.05 11.18
C THR A 129 -0.15 20.27 10.61
N ASP A 130 1.14 20.41 10.91
CA ASP A 130 1.98 21.44 10.34
C ASP A 130 3.41 20.91 10.07
N PRO A 131 3.66 20.40 8.86
CA PRO A 131 5.00 19.93 8.48
C PRO A 131 6.15 20.91 8.74
N ARG A 132 5.91 22.24 8.67
CA ARG A 132 6.96 23.25 8.86
C ARG A 132 7.27 23.53 10.32
N SER A 133 6.41 23.11 11.25
CA SER A 133 6.69 23.20 12.68
C SER A 133 7.86 22.29 13.09
N LEU A 134 7.97 21.12 12.45
CA LEU A 134 9.03 20.13 12.73
C LEU A 134 10.17 20.18 11.70
N VAL A 135 9.84 20.44 10.42
CA VAL A 135 10.81 20.54 9.33
C VAL A 135 10.60 21.87 8.62
N PRO A 136 11.29 22.96 9.03
CA PRO A 136 11.04 24.31 8.53
C PRO A 136 11.11 24.48 7.01
N THR A 137 11.88 23.63 6.34
CA THR A 137 12.05 23.62 4.88
C THR A 137 11.06 22.70 4.16
N SER A 138 10.11 22.09 4.88
CA SER A 138 9.12 21.18 4.29
C SER A 138 8.19 21.90 3.32
N ILE A 139 8.03 21.30 2.16
CA ILE A 139 7.08 21.71 1.12
C ILE A 139 5.79 20.88 1.14
N MET A 140 5.66 19.94 2.08
CA MET A 140 4.46 19.13 2.25
C MET A 140 3.28 20.01 2.70
N PRO A 141 2.07 19.89 2.12
CA PRO A 141 0.89 20.62 2.59
C PRO A 141 0.54 20.28 4.05
N PRO A 142 -0.07 21.20 4.83
CA PRO A 142 -0.68 20.85 6.11
C PRO A 142 -1.97 20.03 5.91
N TYR A 143 -2.14 18.99 6.72
CA TYR A 143 -3.30 18.10 6.77
C TYR A 143 -3.98 18.11 8.15
N GLY A 144 -3.86 19.21 8.90
CA GLY A 144 -4.47 19.34 10.23
C GLY A 144 -6.00 19.25 10.24
N HIS A 145 -6.69 19.18 9.10
CA HIS A 145 -8.12 18.86 9.05
C HIS A 145 -8.42 17.42 9.45
N LEU A 146 -7.49 16.48 9.27
CA LEU A 146 -7.70 15.07 9.58
C LEU A 146 -8.04 14.86 11.07
N SER A 147 -7.42 15.62 11.98
CA SER A 147 -7.74 15.58 13.43
C SER A 147 -9.09 16.21 13.80
N ARG A 148 -9.77 16.88 12.87
CA ARG A 148 -11.12 17.45 13.09
C ARG A 148 -12.21 16.66 12.37
N THR A 149 -11.82 15.69 11.55
CA THR A 149 -12.75 14.86 10.79
C THR A 149 -12.85 13.51 11.47
N LEU A 150 -14.05 13.16 11.94
CA LEU A 150 -14.33 11.82 12.46
C LEU A 150 -14.25 10.80 11.33
N LEU A 151 -13.70 9.63 11.62
CA LEU A 151 -13.63 8.54 10.67
C LEU A 151 -15.03 7.95 10.44
N ASP A 152 -15.42 7.84 9.16
CA ASP A 152 -16.61 7.06 8.78
C ASP A 152 -16.25 5.56 8.78
N ALA A 153 -16.64 4.88 9.86
CA ALA A 153 -16.41 3.45 10.04
C ALA A 153 -17.57 2.58 9.49
N GLU A 154 -18.65 3.16 8.95
CA GLU A 154 -19.83 2.39 8.55
C GLU A 154 -19.55 1.48 7.34
N THR A 155 -18.65 1.92 6.44
CA THR A 155 -18.37 1.20 5.19
C THR A 155 -17.25 0.18 5.30
N ILE A 156 -16.56 0.08 6.44
CA ILE A 156 -15.29 -0.66 6.52
C ILE A 156 -15.45 -2.16 6.27
N ALA A 157 -16.56 -2.76 6.69
CA ALA A 157 -16.88 -4.16 6.38
C ALA A 157 -17.06 -4.37 4.86
N GLY A 158 -17.62 -3.38 4.16
CA GLY A 158 -17.74 -3.37 2.71
C GLY A 158 -16.38 -3.30 2.02
N ASP A 159 -15.46 -2.49 2.53
CA ASP A 159 -14.09 -2.38 2.02
C ASP A 159 -13.32 -3.69 2.17
N LEU A 160 -13.43 -4.36 3.32
CA LEU A 160 -12.84 -5.68 3.54
C LEU A 160 -13.43 -6.72 2.58
N THR A 161 -14.75 -6.71 2.39
CA THR A 161 -15.44 -7.60 1.45
C THR A 161 -14.94 -7.38 0.02
N ALA A 162 -14.79 -6.12 -0.41
CA ALA A 162 -14.29 -5.79 -1.73
C ALA A 162 -12.86 -6.29 -1.95
N ASN A 163 -11.99 -6.15 -0.96
CA ASN A 163 -10.62 -6.68 -1.02
C ASN A 163 -10.58 -8.22 -0.95
N ALA A 164 -11.51 -8.83 -0.22
CA ALA A 164 -11.63 -10.29 -0.20
C ALA A 164 -11.95 -10.85 -1.60
N ILE A 165 -12.81 -10.16 -2.35
CA ILE A 165 -13.14 -10.51 -3.75
C ILE A 165 -11.90 -10.44 -4.66
N THR A 166 -10.96 -9.54 -4.40
CA THR A 166 -9.71 -9.41 -5.18
C THR A 166 -8.62 -10.40 -4.76
N GLY A 167 -8.87 -11.23 -3.74
CA GLY A 167 -7.95 -12.29 -3.29
C GLY A 167 -7.18 -11.97 -2.01
N VAL A 168 -7.45 -10.84 -1.34
CA VAL A 168 -6.90 -10.58 -0.01
C VAL A 168 -7.55 -11.54 0.99
N PRO A 169 -6.79 -12.22 1.89
CA PRO A 169 -7.31 -13.32 2.69
C PRO A 169 -8.07 -12.84 3.94
N TYR A 170 -9.06 -11.98 3.78
CA TYR A 170 -10.00 -11.65 4.85
C TYR A 170 -10.97 -12.82 5.05
N SER A 171 -11.08 -13.31 6.30
CA SER A 171 -12.08 -14.32 6.66
C SER A 171 -13.47 -13.71 6.86
N GLU A 172 -14.51 -14.54 6.85
CA GLU A 172 -15.87 -14.08 7.21
C GLU A 172 -15.91 -13.49 8.64
N ASP A 173 -15.09 -14.04 9.55
CA ASP A 173 -14.96 -13.53 10.92
C ASP A 173 -14.31 -12.13 10.95
N MET A 174 -13.27 -11.88 10.15
CA MET A 174 -12.67 -10.55 10.01
C MET A 174 -13.68 -9.53 9.47
N ILE A 175 -14.49 -9.91 8.48
CA ILE A 175 -15.50 -9.01 7.89
C ILE A 175 -16.60 -8.72 8.92
N ALA A 176 -17.08 -9.74 9.63
CA ALA A 176 -18.12 -9.60 10.64
C ALA A 176 -17.69 -8.73 11.83
N ASN A 177 -16.41 -8.79 12.20
CA ASN A 177 -15.85 -8.02 13.32
C ASN A 177 -15.15 -6.72 12.88
N ALA A 178 -15.20 -6.34 11.60
CA ALA A 178 -14.40 -5.23 11.06
C ALA A 178 -14.54 -3.92 11.85
N HIS A 179 -15.77 -3.56 12.25
CA HIS A 179 -16.00 -2.38 13.06
C HIS A 179 -15.46 -2.55 14.49
N ALA A 180 -15.66 -3.72 15.10
CA ALA A 180 -15.14 -3.98 16.45
C ALA A 180 -13.61 -3.95 16.49
N ASP A 181 -12.96 -4.53 15.48
CA ASP A 181 -11.51 -4.54 15.30
C ASP A 181 -10.94 -3.13 15.08
N LEU A 182 -11.62 -2.32 14.27
CA LEU A 182 -11.28 -0.92 14.08
C LEU A 182 -11.27 -0.17 15.41
N MET A 183 -12.36 -0.30 16.19
CA MET A 183 -12.49 0.37 17.48
C MET A 183 -11.46 -0.13 18.48
N ALA A 184 -11.25 -1.45 18.55
CA ALA A 184 -10.30 -2.07 19.46
C ALA A 184 -8.84 -1.68 19.15
N GLN A 185 -8.53 -1.39 17.89
CA GLN A 185 -7.20 -0.93 17.50
C GLN A 185 -6.93 0.52 17.92
N ALA A 186 -7.95 1.38 17.88
CA ALA A 186 -7.85 2.80 18.20
C ALA A 186 -7.99 3.10 19.71
N ASP A 187 -8.26 2.09 20.54
CA ASP A 187 -8.47 2.27 21.98
C ASP A 187 -7.53 1.35 22.78
N PRO A 188 -6.52 1.91 23.48
CA PRO A 188 -5.58 1.11 24.28
C PRO A 188 -6.23 0.39 25.47
N ASP A 189 -7.41 0.84 25.92
CA ASP A 189 -8.14 0.25 27.04
C ASP A 189 -9.18 -0.81 26.58
N ALA A 190 -9.40 -0.94 25.26
CA ALA A 190 -10.32 -1.93 24.70
C ALA A 190 -9.75 -3.35 24.70
N ASP A 191 -10.65 -4.34 24.68
CA ASP A 191 -10.27 -5.75 24.48
C ASP A 191 -9.84 -5.98 23.03
N SER A 192 -8.53 -6.10 22.83
CA SER A 192 -7.88 -6.31 21.54
C SER A 192 -7.54 -7.78 21.26
N ALA A 193 -7.95 -8.72 22.12
CA ALA A 193 -7.60 -10.13 21.96
C ALA A 193 -8.12 -10.70 20.62
N GLY A 194 -9.36 -10.37 20.23
CA GLY A 194 -9.93 -10.81 18.96
C GLY A 194 -9.23 -10.19 17.74
N LEU A 195 -8.83 -8.91 17.83
CA LEU A 195 -8.06 -8.22 16.81
C LEU A 195 -6.69 -8.90 16.61
N ILE A 196 -5.99 -9.21 17.70
CA ILE A 196 -4.69 -9.88 17.68
C ILE A 196 -4.83 -11.32 17.18
N GLU A 197 -5.89 -12.04 17.52
CA GLU A 197 -6.13 -13.38 16.99
C GLU A 197 -6.30 -13.37 15.47
N ARG A 198 -7.05 -12.40 14.93
CA ARG A 198 -7.30 -12.27 13.49
C ARG A 198 -6.08 -11.75 12.72
N TYR A 199 -5.41 -10.73 13.24
CA TYR A 199 -4.39 -9.98 12.51
C TYR A 199 -2.97 -10.17 13.08
N GLY A 200 -2.77 -10.94 14.15
CA GLY A 200 -1.47 -11.27 14.71
C GLY A 200 -0.84 -10.19 15.61
N ASP A 201 0.25 -10.58 16.26
CA ASP A 201 0.87 -9.82 17.37
C ASP A 201 1.58 -8.52 16.95
N LYS A 202 1.80 -8.33 15.64
CA LYS A 202 2.45 -7.12 15.09
C LYS A 202 1.48 -5.93 14.95
N VAL A 203 0.20 -6.11 15.24
CA VAL A 203 -0.78 -5.02 15.20
C VAL A 203 -0.43 -4.00 16.28
N LYS A 204 -0.23 -2.75 15.89
CA LYS A 204 -0.14 -1.64 16.84
C LYS A 204 -1.54 -1.23 17.26
N ILE A 205 -1.71 -1.07 18.57
CA ILE A 205 -2.93 -0.60 19.23
C ILE A 205 -2.57 0.66 20.01
N GLY A 206 -3.42 1.67 19.96
CA GLY A 206 -3.25 2.87 20.76
C GLY A 206 -4.05 4.07 20.25
N LEU A 207 -3.91 5.17 20.98
CA LEU A 207 -4.40 6.48 20.57
C LEU A 207 -3.39 7.09 19.60
N PHE A 208 -3.66 6.96 18.30
CA PHE A 208 -2.71 7.34 17.26
C PHE A 208 -2.63 8.85 17.08
N ASP A 209 -3.73 9.58 17.31
CA ASP A 209 -3.77 11.04 17.28
C ASP A 209 -3.60 11.71 18.66
N GLY A 210 -3.61 10.91 19.72
CA GLY A 210 -3.49 11.35 21.12
C GLY A 210 -4.80 11.84 21.74
N ASP A 211 -5.93 11.77 21.04
CA ASP A 211 -7.25 12.18 21.50
C ASP A 211 -8.19 10.96 21.68
N ALA A 212 -8.73 10.79 22.89
CA ALA A 212 -9.64 9.71 23.21
C ALA A 212 -11.13 10.06 22.97
N THR A 213 -11.44 11.25 22.47
CA THR A 213 -12.83 11.73 22.33
C THR A 213 -13.56 11.15 21.12
N GLY A 214 -12.83 10.57 20.15
CA GLY A 214 -13.38 9.87 19.01
C GLY A 214 -12.29 9.50 18.01
N ILE A 215 -12.56 8.52 17.14
CA ILE A 215 -11.61 8.07 16.13
C ILE A 215 -11.66 9.03 14.95
N THR A 216 -10.52 9.64 14.64
CA THR A 216 -10.39 10.60 13.55
C THR A 216 -9.75 9.98 12.32
N GLU A 217 -9.80 10.71 11.20
CA GLU A 217 -9.03 10.35 10.01
C GLU A 217 -7.52 10.43 10.26
N MET A 218 -7.08 11.23 11.25
CA MET A 218 -5.68 11.28 11.65
C MET A 218 -5.26 9.94 12.28
N ASP A 219 -6.09 9.37 13.15
CA ASP A 219 -5.80 8.05 13.75
C ASP A 219 -5.58 6.99 12.69
N ALA A 220 -6.51 6.91 11.75
CA ALA A 220 -6.46 5.93 10.67
C ALA A 220 -5.19 6.09 9.83
N LEU A 221 -4.87 7.33 9.41
CA LEU A 221 -3.68 7.59 8.59
C LEU A 221 -2.39 7.25 9.34
N VAL A 222 -2.29 7.59 10.63
CA VAL A 222 -1.11 7.27 11.44
C VAL A 222 -1.01 5.76 11.66
N ALA A 223 -2.10 5.04 11.92
CA ALA A 223 -2.12 3.59 12.02
C ALA A 223 -1.59 2.92 10.73
N TYR A 224 -2.03 3.39 9.57
CA TYR A 224 -1.51 2.94 8.28
C TYR A 224 0.01 3.18 8.15
N LEU A 225 0.48 4.40 8.41
CA LEU A 225 1.90 4.75 8.31
C LEU A 225 2.76 3.92 9.27
N GLN A 226 2.27 3.65 10.47
CA GLN A 226 2.98 2.87 11.48
C GLN A 226 3.15 1.40 11.12
N MET A 227 2.27 0.84 10.28
CA MET A 227 2.37 -0.54 9.82
C MET A 227 3.38 -0.69 8.66
N LEU A 228 3.63 0.36 7.88
CA LEU A 228 4.47 0.28 6.67
C LEU A 228 5.88 -0.26 6.93
N GLY A 229 6.16 -1.42 6.34
CA GLY A 229 7.48 -2.07 6.37
C GLY A 229 7.77 -2.87 7.64
N THR A 230 6.76 -3.13 8.49
CA THR A 230 6.93 -3.85 9.76
C THR A 230 6.59 -5.36 9.67
N LEU A 231 5.87 -5.77 8.62
CA LEU A 231 5.31 -7.11 8.52
C LEU A 231 6.35 -8.16 8.14
N VAL A 232 7.23 -7.84 7.19
CA VAL A 232 8.26 -8.76 6.70
C VAL A 232 9.41 -8.90 7.69
N ASP A 233 9.80 -10.14 7.97
CA ASP A 233 11.09 -10.43 8.59
C ASP A 233 12.19 -10.52 7.51
N PHE A 234 12.97 -9.45 7.38
CA PHE A 234 14.06 -9.39 6.40
C PHE A 234 15.24 -10.29 6.77
N ALA A 235 15.38 -10.72 8.03
CA ALA A 235 16.47 -11.62 8.43
C ALA A 235 16.26 -13.06 7.92
N ALA A 236 15.01 -13.45 7.71
CA ALA A 236 14.62 -14.75 7.17
C ALA A 236 14.64 -14.80 5.63
N TYR A 237 14.79 -13.66 4.96
CA TYR A 237 14.77 -13.58 3.51
C TYR A 237 16.13 -13.92 2.89
N GLU A 238 16.17 -14.93 2.01
CA GLU A 238 17.34 -15.22 1.18
C GLU A 238 17.20 -14.64 -0.24
N PRO A 239 18.10 -13.74 -0.68
CA PRO A 239 18.04 -13.18 -2.03
C PRO A 239 18.29 -14.25 -3.11
N LEU A 240 17.44 -14.27 -4.13
CA LEU A 240 17.53 -15.21 -5.26
C LEU A 240 18.71 -14.96 -6.21
N SER A 241 19.31 -13.77 -6.20
CA SER A 241 20.48 -13.42 -7.03
C SER A 241 21.71 -13.08 -6.20
N GLU A 242 22.89 -13.50 -6.64
CA GLU A 242 24.17 -13.18 -5.95
C GLU A 242 24.45 -11.68 -5.87
N GLU A 243 23.95 -10.88 -6.81
CA GLU A 243 24.08 -9.43 -6.79
C GLU A 243 23.36 -8.77 -5.60
N ASN A 244 22.30 -9.42 -5.11
CA ASN A 244 21.50 -8.96 -3.97
C ASN A 244 21.97 -9.56 -2.63
N ARG A 245 22.99 -10.43 -2.61
CA ARG A 245 23.52 -11.10 -1.40
C ARG A 245 24.61 -10.29 -0.65
N ARG A 246 24.60 -8.96 -0.75
CA ARG A 246 25.69 -8.10 -0.23
C ARG A 246 25.38 -7.44 1.10
#